data_AF-A0A7Y9MR16-F1
#
_entry.id   AF-A0A7Y9MR16-F1
#
_cell.length_a   1.000
_cell.length_b   1.000
_cell.length_c   1.000
_cell.angle_alpha   90.00
_cell.angle_beta   90.00
_cell.angle_gamma   90.00
#
_symmetry.space_group_name_H-M   'P 1'
#
loop_
_entity.id
_entity.type
_entity.pdbx_description
1 polymer ?
#
loop_
_entity_poly.entity_id
_entity_poly.type
_entity_poly.pdbx_seq_one_letter_code
_entity_poly.pdbx_strand_id
1 'polypeptide(L)'
;MDSILIVATILGGIAAIGYFWDKIKEIFGGRGKANQHDIDLYRQYRELIVDSGVADFYRSHDFLGAFKNSYWSPFSRYVDSWGTVDHKFIDSRLNKAHEKVYKTASELGMAIAKNTVSAGATGHLRSVKPDSLPAGPTPEHIKAEAREINLLVPCFTRAHEKFVRLANRRLRGIVA
;
A
#
# COMPACT_ATOMS: atom_id res chain seq x y z
N MET A 1 -1.94 -17.34 -24.13
CA MET A 1 -3.03 -16.38 -24.45
C MET A 1 -4.05 -17.01 -25.41
N ASP A 2 -4.04 -18.34 -25.51
CA ASP A 2 -4.54 -19.04 -26.69
C ASP A 2 -5.88 -19.73 -26.44
N SER A 3 -6.33 -19.79 -25.18
CA SER A 3 -7.60 -20.41 -24.78
C SER A 3 -8.80 -19.46 -24.89
N ILE A 4 -8.58 -18.15 -24.92
CA ILE A 4 -9.66 -17.14 -24.96
C ILE A 4 -10.13 -16.89 -26.41
N LEU A 5 -9.22 -16.99 -27.39
CA LEU A 5 -9.57 -16.78 -28.80
C LEU A 5 -10.47 -17.89 -29.37
N ILE A 6 -10.36 -19.12 -28.84
CA ILE A 6 -11.09 -20.29 -29.37
C ILE A 6 -12.60 -20.21 -29.07
N VAL A 7 -12.99 -19.54 -27.98
CA VAL A 7 -14.41 -19.43 -27.60
C VAL A 7 -15.17 -18.42 -28.50
N ALA A 8 -14.48 -17.43 -29.06
CA ALA A 8 -15.09 -16.40 -29.90
C ALA A 8 -15.44 -16.88 -31.32
N THR A 9 -14.83 -17.97 -31.79
CA THR A 9 -15.00 -18.44 -33.17
C THR A 9 -16.18 -19.38 -33.37
N ILE A 10 -16.78 -19.92 -32.31
CA ILE A 10 -17.75 -21.03 -32.43
C ILE A 10 -19.20 -20.57 -32.60
N LEU A 11 -19.60 -19.35 -32.22
CA LEU A 11 -21.04 -19.01 -32.13
C LEU A 11 -21.54 -17.68 -32.68
N GLY A 12 -20.75 -16.92 -33.46
CA GLY A 12 -21.37 -15.92 -34.31
C GLY A 12 -20.57 -14.65 -34.53
N GLY A 13 -20.25 -14.42 -35.80
CA GLY A 13 -20.34 -13.12 -36.46
C GLY A 13 -19.38 -12.03 -35.97
N ILE A 14 -18.79 -11.35 -36.95
CA ILE A 14 -17.92 -10.16 -36.79
C ILE A 14 -18.53 -9.09 -35.85
N ALA A 15 -19.85 -9.07 -35.65
CA ALA A 15 -20.56 -8.22 -34.70
C ALA A 15 -20.22 -8.46 -33.21
N ALA A 16 -19.97 -9.71 -32.79
CA ALA A 16 -19.64 -10.03 -31.40
C ALA A 16 -18.25 -9.51 -30.99
N ILE A 17 -17.34 -9.44 -31.96
CA ILE A 17 -15.99 -8.89 -31.78
C ILE A 17 -16.06 -7.37 -31.54
N GLY A 18 -16.91 -6.66 -32.30
CA GLY A 18 -17.14 -5.22 -32.12
C GLY A 18 -17.69 -4.88 -30.74
N TYR A 19 -18.76 -5.56 -30.30
CA TYR A 19 -19.35 -5.37 -28.97
C TYR A 19 -18.36 -5.69 -27.83
N PHE A 20 -17.56 -6.75 -27.99
CA PHE A 20 -16.52 -7.11 -27.04
C PHE A 20 -15.40 -6.06 -26.98
N TRP A 21 -14.95 -5.53 -28.12
CA TRP A 21 -13.95 -4.44 -28.17
C TRP A 21 -14.49 -3.11 -27.67
N ASP A 22 -15.77 -2.80 -27.87
CA ASP A 22 -16.42 -1.63 -27.29
C ASP A 22 -16.55 -1.76 -25.78
N LYS A 23 -16.91 -2.94 -25.27
CA LYS A 23 -16.91 -3.22 -23.83
C LYS A 23 -15.50 -3.19 -23.24
N ILE A 24 -14.49 -3.67 -23.96
CA ILE A 24 -13.08 -3.50 -23.59
C ILE A 24 -12.71 -2.01 -23.65
N LYS A 25 -13.09 -1.23 -24.66
CA LYS A 25 -12.84 0.21 -24.70
C LYS A 25 -13.63 0.97 -23.64
N GLU A 26 -14.74 0.46 -23.14
CA GLU A 26 -15.45 1.05 -22.02
C GLU A 26 -14.70 0.76 -20.70
N ILE A 27 -14.26 -0.48 -20.51
CA ILE A 27 -13.44 -0.94 -19.36
C ILE A 27 -12.01 -0.35 -19.40
N PHE A 28 -11.48 -0.03 -20.58
CA PHE A 28 -10.09 0.39 -20.79
C PHE A 28 -9.91 1.83 -21.30
N GLY A 29 -10.93 2.44 -21.87
CA GLY A 29 -10.90 3.73 -22.56
C GLY A 29 -11.59 4.86 -21.82
N GLY A 30 -12.16 4.62 -20.64
CA GLY A 30 -12.63 5.69 -19.77
C GLY A 30 -11.47 6.54 -19.22
N ARG A 31 -11.03 7.56 -19.95
CA ARG A 31 -10.75 8.87 -19.32
C ARG A 31 -12.10 9.46 -18.92
N GLY A 32 -12.80 8.79 -18.00
CA GLY A 32 -13.95 9.36 -17.33
C GLY A 32 -13.45 10.55 -16.51
N LYS A 33 -14.26 11.61 -16.45
CA LYS A 33 -14.06 12.70 -15.49
C LYS A 33 -13.69 12.07 -14.14
N ALA A 34 -12.52 12.41 -13.60
CA ALA A 34 -12.01 11.75 -12.40
C ALA A 34 -13.09 11.80 -11.30
N ASN A 35 -13.40 10.64 -10.71
CA ASN A 35 -14.44 10.55 -9.70
C ASN A 35 -13.98 11.28 -8.44
N GLN A 36 -14.80 12.18 -7.91
CA GLN A 36 -14.47 12.99 -6.74
C GLN A 36 -14.15 12.11 -5.52
N HIS A 37 -14.84 10.99 -5.34
CA HIS A 37 -14.55 10.01 -4.29
C HIS A 37 -13.13 9.44 -4.41
N ASP A 38 -12.73 9.01 -5.61
CA ASP A 38 -11.38 8.46 -5.85
C ASP A 38 -10.29 9.51 -5.64
N ILE A 39 -10.58 10.77 -5.98
CA ILE A 39 -9.69 11.91 -5.73
C ILE A 39 -9.52 12.12 -4.23
N ASP A 40 -10.62 12.15 -3.47
CA ASP A 40 -10.61 12.42 -2.04
C ASP A 40 -9.96 11.28 -1.26
N LEU A 41 -10.22 10.02 -1.62
CA LEU A 41 -9.46 8.88 -1.10
C LEU A 41 -7.98 9.00 -1.43
N TYR A 42 -7.62 9.35 -2.67
CA TYR A 42 -6.19 9.47 -2.98
C TYR A 42 -5.49 10.59 -2.21
N ARG A 43 -6.17 11.72 -1.96
CA ARG A 43 -5.64 12.80 -1.10
C ARG A 43 -5.39 12.32 0.33
N GLN A 44 -6.36 11.67 0.94
CA GLN A 44 -6.20 11.13 2.31
C GLN A 44 -5.08 10.08 2.38
N TYR A 45 -4.97 9.23 1.35
CA TYR A 45 -3.86 8.27 1.25
C TYR A 45 -2.51 9.00 1.16
N ARG A 46 -2.41 10.06 0.35
CA ARG A 46 -1.19 10.86 0.22
C ARG A 46 -0.79 11.46 1.56
N GLU A 47 -1.71 12.09 2.27
CA GLU A 47 -1.44 12.68 3.59
C GLU A 47 -0.91 11.65 4.59
N LEU A 48 -1.50 10.45 4.62
CA LEU A 48 -1.10 9.40 5.56
C LEU A 48 0.22 8.74 5.20
N ILE A 49 0.49 8.49 3.92
CA ILE A 49 1.59 7.60 3.50
C ILE A 49 2.67 8.31 2.68
N VAL A 50 2.28 9.16 1.74
CA VAL A 50 3.21 9.82 0.80
C VAL A 50 3.86 11.02 1.47
N ASP A 51 3.04 11.99 1.87
CA ASP A 51 3.51 13.29 2.37
C ASP A 51 4.07 13.19 3.79
N SER A 52 3.71 12.13 4.53
CA SER A 52 4.30 11.79 5.83
C SER A 52 5.72 11.21 5.74
N GLY A 53 6.18 10.81 4.55
CA GLY A 53 7.50 10.22 4.33
C GLY A 53 7.68 8.80 4.88
N VAL A 54 6.60 8.15 5.33
CA VAL A 54 6.64 6.81 5.96
C VAL A 54 7.24 5.76 5.04
N ALA A 55 6.83 5.74 3.77
CA ALA A 55 7.30 4.73 2.82
C ALA A 55 8.81 4.84 2.56
N ASP A 56 9.34 6.07 2.51
CA ASP A 56 10.76 6.34 2.29
C ASP A 56 11.59 6.03 3.54
N PHE A 57 11.06 6.37 4.71
CA PHE A 57 11.66 5.99 5.98
C PHE A 57 11.77 4.47 6.12
N TYR A 58 10.67 3.73 5.92
CA TYR A 58 10.70 2.26 6.04
C TYR A 58 11.64 1.60 5.04
N ARG A 59 11.78 2.14 3.82
CA ARG A 59 12.72 1.61 2.83
C ARG A 59 14.18 1.72 3.27
N SER A 60 14.52 2.74 4.05
CA SER A 60 15.90 3.07 4.44
C SER A 60 16.26 2.63 5.85
N HIS A 61 15.27 2.28 6.67
CA HIS A 61 15.46 1.91 8.07
C HIS A 61 15.59 0.39 8.25
N ASP A 62 16.52 -0.05 9.08
CA ASP A 62 16.81 -1.47 9.35
C ASP A 62 16.03 -2.05 10.53
N PHE A 63 15.24 -1.22 11.22
CA PHE A 63 14.43 -1.55 12.40
C PHE A 63 15.20 -2.11 13.61
N LEU A 64 16.54 -2.15 13.56
CA LEU A 64 17.38 -2.41 14.73
C LEU A 64 17.53 -1.13 15.58
N GLY A 65 17.56 0.03 14.91
CA GLY A 65 17.48 1.33 15.57
C GLY A 65 16.07 1.63 16.11
N ALA A 66 16.02 2.45 17.16
CA ALA A 66 14.75 3.06 17.57
C ALA A 66 14.33 4.14 16.56
N PHE A 67 13.02 4.31 16.37
CA PHE A 67 12.47 5.30 15.46
C PHE A 67 11.31 6.09 16.06
N LYS A 68 11.05 7.28 15.54
CA LYS A 68 10.00 8.17 16.06
C LYS A 68 8.60 7.61 15.77
N ASN A 69 7.70 7.74 16.74
CA ASN A 69 6.28 7.42 16.57
C ASN A 69 5.61 8.20 15.42
N SER A 70 6.17 9.35 15.01
CA SER A 70 5.70 10.10 13.84
C SER A 70 5.77 9.31 12.53
N TYR A 71 6.65 8.30 12.43
CA TYR A 71 6.70 7.39 11.28
C TYR A 71 5.75 6.19 11.43
N TRP A 72 5.35 5.86 12.66
CA TRP A 72 4.40 4.78 12.92
C TRP A 72 2.94 5.24 12.82
N SER A 73 2.59 6.35 13.45
CA SER A 73 1.20 6.77 13.65
C SER A 73 0.41 6.99 12.34
N PRO A 74 0.95 7.63 11.29
CA PRO A 74 0.24 7.72 10.01
C PRO A 74 0.02 6.36 9.36
N PHE A 75 1.01 5.47 9.47
CA PHE A 75 0.95 4.12 8.92
C PHE A 75 -0.06 3.24 9.65
N SER A 76 -0.06 3.26 10.99
CA SER A 76 -0.99 2.48 11.79
C SER A 76 -2.42 2.95 11.56
N ARG A 77 -2.67 4.27 11.52
CA ARG A 77 -3.99 4.81 11.16
C ARG A 77 -4.48 4.32 9.81
N TYR A 78 -3.60 4.27 8.80
CA TYR A 78 -3.94 3.71 7.50
C TYR A 78 -4.33 2.23 7.62
N VAL A 79 -3.50 1.41 8.25
CA VAL A 79 -3.76 -0.03 8.43
C VAL A 79 -5.06 -0.29 9.21
N ASP A 80 -5.34 0.49 10.26
CA ASP A 80 -6.46 0.25 11.16
C ASP A 80 -7.81 0.69 10.57
N SER A 81 -7.83 1.65 9.63
CA SER A 81 -9.08 2.26 9.15
C SER A 81 -9.40 2.03 7.67
N TRP A 82 -8.43 1.67 6.82
CA TRP A 82 -8.62 1.59 5.37
C TRP A 82 -9.12 0.25 4.83
N GLY A 83 -9.32 -0.74 5.70
CA GLY A 83 -9.84 -2.06 5.33
C GLY A 83 -11.35 -2.11 5.07
N THR A 84 -12.03 -0.96 5.06
CA THR A 84 -13.50 -0.86 5.00
C THR A 84 -14.02 -0.60 3.59
N VAL A 85 -15.33 -0.75 3.41
CA VAL A 85 -16.00 -0.48 2.12
C VAL A 85 -15.89 0.99 1.69
N ASP A 86 -15.80 1.92 2.63
CA ASP A 86 -15.74 3.36 2.38
C ASP A 86 -14.43 3.78 1.70
N HIS A 87 -13.36 2.98 1.87
CA HIS A 87 -12.04 3.22 1.28
C HIS A 87 -11.83 2.45 -0.03
N LYS A 88 -12.90 1.97 -0.67
CA LYS A 88 -12.84 1.39 -2.00
C LYS A 88 -12.86 2.47 -3.07
N PHE A 89 -11.93 2.37 -3.99
CA PHE A 89 -11.93 3.19 -5.20
C PHE A 89 -12.99 2.68 -6.18
N ILE A 90 -13.66 3.59 -6.86
CA ILE A 90 -14.66 3.29 -7.89
C ILE A 90 -13.95 2.86 -9.17
N ASP A 91 -12.83 3.48 -9.53
CA ASP A 91 -11.96 2.97 -10.59
C ASP A 91 -11.39 1.61 -10.17
N SER A 92 -11.83 0.56 -10.87
CA SER A 92 -11.45 -0.82 -10.57
C SER A 92 -9.95 -1.09 -10.60
N ARG A 93 -9.16 -0.34 -11.39
CA ARG A 93 -7.70 -0.50 -11.44
C ARG A 93 -7.04 0.18 -10.26
N LEU A 94 -7.51 1.37 -9.87
CA LEU A 94 -7.08 2.02 -8.65
C LEU A 94 -7.41 1.15 -7.45
N ASN A 95 -8.63 0.61 -7.38
CA ASN A 95 -9.06 -0.23 -6.27
C ASN A 95 -8.20 -1.49 -6.15
N LYS A 96 -8.01 -2.22 -7.25
CA LYS A 96 -7.17 -3.42 -7.25
C LYS A 96 -5.71 -3.13 -6.87
N ALA A 97 -5.18 -1.98 -7.28
CA ALA A 97 -3.84 -1.56 -6.89
C ALA A 97 -3.78 -1.18 -5.41
N HIS A 98 -4.77 -0.44 -4.91
CA HIS A 98 -4.91 -0.06 -3.50
C HIS A 98 -5.08 -1.28 -2.59
N GLU A 99 -5.94 -2.25 -2.93
CA GLU A 99 -6.11 -3.50 -2.18
C GLU A 99 -4.77 -4.24 -2.01
N LYS A 100 -3.92 -4.22 -3.04
CA LYS A 100 -2.58 -4.79 -2.94
C LYS A 100 -1.69 -4.03 -1.96
N VAL A 101 -1.75 -2.69 -1.95
CA VAL A 101 -1.06 -1.86 -0.96
C VAL A 101 -1.56 -2.22 0.44
N TYR A 102 -2.87 -2.15 0.66
CA TYR A 102 -3.48 -2.42 1.95
C TYR A 102 -3.10 -3.79 2.50
N LYS A 103 -3.17 -4.84 1.68
CA LYS A 103 -2.74 -6.19 2.09
C LYS A 103 -1.30 -6.19 2.60
N THR A 104 -0.36 -5.69 1.79
CA THR A 104 1.07 -5.68 2.18
C THR A 104 1.37 -4.74 3.34
N ALA A 105 0.61 -3.65 3.48
CA ALA A 105 0.74 -2.71 4.58
C ALA A 105 0.19 -3.30 5.89
N SER A 106 -0.91 -4.03 5.84
CA SER A 106 -1.50 -4.71 7.00
C SER A 106 -0.55 -5.79 7.53
N GLU A 107 0.02 -6.62 6.64
CA GLU A 107 1.05 -7.61 7.00
C GLU A 107 2.26 -6.94 7.68
N LEU A 108 2.79 -5.85 7.08
CA LEU A 108 3.89 -5.08 7.65
C LEU A 108 3.51 -4.42 8.98
N GLY A 109 2.31 -3.85 9.09
CA GLY A 109 1.81 -3.19 10.29
C GLY A 109 1.66 -4.15 11.45
N MET A 110 1.16 -5.36 11.20
CA MET A 110 1.11 -6.43 12.19
C MET A 110 2.52 -6.82 12.67
N ALA A 111 3.48 -6.97 11.76
CA ALA A 111 4.85 -7.29 12.13
C ALA A 111 5.49 -6.18 12.98
N ILE A 112 5.31 -4.91 12.61
CA ILE A 112 5.79 -3.78 13.42
C ILE A 112 5.10 -3.76 14.79
N ALA A 113 3.79 -3.92 14.86
CA ALA A 113 3.04 -3.90 16.11
C ALA A 113 3.44 -5.03 17.05
N LYS A 114 3.65 -6.24 16.51
CA LYS A 114 4.08 -7.44 17.25
C LYS A 114 5.50 -7.31 17.79
N ASN A 115 6.42 -6.80 16.97
CA ASN A 115 7.86 -6.86 17.24
C ASN A 115 8.45 -5.57 17.80
N THR A 116 7.65 -4.52 18.00
CA THR A 116 8.15 -3.24 18.55
C THR A 116 7.38 -2.83 19.79
N VAL A 117 8.12 -2.25 20.74
CA VAL A 117 7.59 -1.64 21.95
C VAL A 117 7.82 -0.14 21.95
N SER A 118 7.06 0.58 22.77
CA SER A 118 7.34 1.99 23.06
C SER A 118 8.69 2.10 23.78
N ALA A 119 9.50 3.09 23.37
CA ALA A 119 10.85 3.31 23.86
C ALA A 119 11.12 4.81 24.11
N GLY A 120 12.19 5.09 24.83
CA GLY A 120 12.56 6.41 25.33
C GLY A 120 11.72 6.83 26.55
N ALA A 121 12.28 7.71 27.37
CA ALA A 121 11.68 8.17 28.64
C ALA A 121 10.25 8.72 28.51
N THR A 122 9.90 9.30 27.35
CA THR A 122 8.56 9.85 27.08
C THR A 122 7.70 8.95 26.18
N GLY A 123 8.17 7.75 25.82
CA GLY A 123 7.45 6.83 24.93
C GLY A 123 7.26 7.33 23.49
N HIS A 124 8.00 8.36 23.07
CA HIS A 124 7.90 8.96 21.74
C HIS A 124 8.62 8.17 20.64
N LEU A 125 9.39 7.14 21.03
CA LEU A 125 10.07 6.23 20.12
C LEU A 125 9.39 4.86 20.12
N ARG A 126 9.69 4.09 19.08
CA ARG A 126 9.46 2.64 19.04
C ARG A 126 10.76 1.94 18.75
N SER A 127 10.92 0.75 19.27
CA SER A 127 12.06 -0.09 18.98
C SER A 127 11.71 -1.56 19.12
N VAL A 128 12.42 -2.40 18.37
CA VAL A 128 12.50 -3.84 18.66
C VAL A 128 13.26 -4.09 19.96
N LYS A 129 14.19 -3.20 20.33
CA LYS A 129 14.99 -3.28 21.55
C LYS A 129 14.32 -2.49 22.68
N PRO A 130 13.82 -3.14 23.75
CA PRO A 130 13.26 -2.42 24.88
C PRO A 130 14.35 -1.65 25.65
N ASP A 131 13.99 -0.52 26.26
CA ASP A 131 14.91 0.32 27.05
C ASP A 131 15.53 -0.44 28.24
N SER A 132 14.85 -1.47 28.74
CA SER A 132 15.34 -2.34 29.82
C SER A 132 16.47 -3.28 29.40
N LEU A 133 16.74 -3.42 28.10
CA LEU A 133 17.79 -4.30 27.61
C LEU A 133 19.16 -3.64 27.83
N PRO A 134 20.10 -4.29 28.54
CA PRO A 134 21.39 -3.69 28.88
C PRO A 134 22.21 -3.33 27.63
N ALA A 135 23.18 -2.44 27.83
CA ALA A 135 24.20 -2.15 26.83
C ALA A 135 25.03 -3.41 26.55
N GLY A 136 25.33 -3.65 25.28
CA GLY A 136 26.03 -4.87 24.84
C GLY A 136 25.59 -5.33 23.46
N PRO A 137 26.04 -6.51 23.01
CA PRO A 137 25.65 -7.09 21.74
C PRO A 137 24.14 -7.27 21.65
N THR A 138 23.55 -6.91 20.50
CA THR A 138 22.13 -7.15 20.25
C THR A 138 21.85 -8.66 20.22
N PRO A 139 20.93 -9.17 21.07
CA PRO A 139 20.56 -10.59 21.09
C PRO A 139 20.01 -11.08 19.75
N GLU A 140 20.18 -12.36 19.44
CA GLU A 140 19.73 -12.94 18.17
C GLU A 140 18.21 -12.88 17.96
N HIS A 141 17.41 -13.00 19.02
CA HIS A 141 15.95 -12.87 18.90
C HIS A 141 15.53 -11.46 18.45
N ILE A 142 16.16 -10.40 18.98
CA ILE A 142 15.92 -9.01 18.55
C ILE A 142 16.30 -8.81 17.07
N LYS A 143 17.43 -9.41 16.64
CA LYS A 143 17.82 -9.39 15.22
C LYS A 143 16.81 -10.13 14.34
N ALA A 144 16.25 -11.23 14.83
CA ALA A 144 15.23 -11.99 14.11
C ALA A 144 13.90 -11.21 13.98
N GLU A 145 13.48 -10.53 15.04
CA GLU A 145 12.30 -9.65 15.06
C GLU A 145 12.42 -8.48 14.08
N ALA A 146 13.56 -7.78 14.08
CA ALA A 146 13.84 -6.74 13.09
C ALA A 146 13.86 -7.31 11.66
N ARG A 147 14.43 -8.51 11.48
CA ARG A 147 14.45 -9.20 10.18
C ARG A 147 13.04 -9.53 9.68
N GLU A 148 12.13 -9.95 10.56
CA GLU A 148 10.72 -10.21 10.21
C GLU A 148 10.06 -8.96 9.59
N ILE A 149 10.29 -7.78 10.19
CA ILE A 149 9.81 -6.50 9.66
C ILE A 149 10.47 -6.20 8.31
N ASN A 150 11.80 -6.28 8.24
CA ASN A 150 12.58 -5.94 7.05
C ASN A 150 12.21 -6.80 5.82
N LEU A 151 11.81 -8.06 6.02
CA LEU A 151 11.38 -8.94 4.93
C LEU A 151 10.09 -8.47 4.25
N LEU A 152 9.23 -7.73 4.97
CA LEU A 152 7.93 -7.26 4.47
C LEU A 152 8.01 -5.88 3.82
N VAL A 153 8.98 -5.05 4.20
CA VAL A 153 9.19 -3.70 3.65
C VAL A 153 9.23 -3.66 2.12
N PRO A 154 9.98 -4.54 1.41
CA PRO A 154 10.00 -4.52 -0.06
C PRO A 154 8.64 -4.82 -0.70
N CYS A 155 7.80 -5.63 -0.07
CA CYS A 155 6.46 -5.93 -0.57
C CYS A 155 5.56 -4.70 -0.50
N PHE A 156 5.54 -4.03 0.65
CA PHE A 156 4.80 -2.79 0.85
C PHE A 156 5.28 -1.67 -0.08
N THR A 157 6.57 -1.35 -0.06
CA THR A 157 7.14 -0.24 -0.85
C THR A 157 6.90 -0.40 -2.35
N ARG A 158 7.06 -1.61 -2.90
CA ARG A 158 6.75 -1.88 -4.32
C ARG A 158 5.27 -1.75 -4.65
N ALA A 159 4.37 -2.17 -3.74
CA ALA A 159 2.94 -2.02 -3.95
C ALA A 159 2.55 -0.52 -3.91
N HIS A 160 3.04 0.20 -2.91
CA HIS A 160 2.87 1.64 -2.73
C HIS A 160 3.31 2.42 -3.99
N GLU A 161 4.53 2.22 -4.46
CA GLU A 161 5.06 2.93 -5.64
C GLU A 161 4.21 2.68 -6.89
N LYS A 162 3.77 1.43 -7.10
CA LYS A 162 2.91 1.07 -8.24
C LYS A 162 1.56 1.77 -8.15
N PHE A 163 0.96 1.81 -6.96
CA PHE A 163 -0.30 2.48 -6.72
C PHE A 163 -0.18 3.99 -6.94
N VAL A 164 0.79 4.65 -6.31
CA VAL A 164 1.05 6.10 -6.46
C VAL A 164 1.28 6.49 -7.92
N ARG A 165 2.10 5.73 -8.66
CA ARG A 165 2.34 5.98 -10.09
C ARG A 165 1.06 5.81 -10.93
N LEU A 166 0.20 4.86 -10.57
CA LEU A 166 -1.07 4.63 -11.26
C LEU A 166 -2.07 5.75 -10.96
N ALA A 167 -2.24 6.09 -9.68
CA ALA A 167 -3.11 7.16 -9.21
C ALA A 167 -2.72 8.50 -9.82
N ASN A 168 -1.44 8.88 -9.77
CA ASN A 168 -0.94 10.11 -10.41
C ASN A 168 -1.17 10.15 -11.93
N ARG A 169 -1.25 9.00 -12.60
CA ARG A 169 -1.55 8.94 -14.04
C ARG A 169 -3.04 9.09 -14.33
N ARG A 170 -3.89 8.50 -13.50
CA ARG A 170 -5.36 8.44 -13.70
C ARG A 170 -6.08 9.67 -13.15
N LEU A 171 -5.61 10.22 -12.04
CA LEU A 171 -6.18 11.37 -11.33
C LEU A 171 -5.44 12.69 -11.64
N ARG A 172 -4.70 12.71 -12.75
CA ARG A 172 -3.76 13.78 -13.14
C ARG A 172 -4.49 15.12 -13.28
N GLY A 173 -3.95 16.18 -12.65
CA GLY A 173 -4.46 17.56 -12.76
C GLY A 173 -5.38 18.03 -11.61
N ILE A 174 -5.62 17.21 -10.58
CA ILE A 174 -6.58 17.52 -9.49
C ILE A 174 -5.96 17.37 -8.08
N VAL A 175 -4.83 16.68 -8.00
CA VAL A 175 -4.09 16.45 -6.76
C VAL A 175 -2.65 16.91 -6.99
N ALA A 176 -2.44 18.22 -6.89
CA ALA A 176 -1.11 18.81 -6.77
C ALA A 176 -0.64 18.58 -5.33
#